data_AF-A0A5A9X7A8-F1
#
_entry.id   AF-A0A5A9X7A8-F1
#
_cell.length_a   1.000
_cell.length_b   1.000
_cell.length_c   1.000
_cell.angle_alpha   90.00
_cell.angle_beta   90.00
_cell.angle_gamma   90.00
#
_symmetry.space_group_name_H-M   'P 1'
#
loop_
_entity.id
_entity.type
_entity.pdbx_description
1 polymer ?
#
loop_
_entity_poly.entity_id
_entity_poly.type
_entity_poly.pdbx_seq_one_letter_code
_entity_poly.pdbx_strand_id
1 'polypeptide(L)' 'MNFSNELGDRAIQDVMQTYPGIGEILARYDIGCTTCKVGICLLKDVVSIHGLSKEDEAKIELEVNEFLATKGE' A
#
# COMPACT_ATOMS: atom_id res chain seq x y z
N MET A 1 10.10 -2.22 4.78
CA MET A 1 8.73 -2.76 4.91
C MET A 1 8.71 -4.17 4.38
N ASN A 2 7.88 -5.03 4.97
CA ASN A 2 7.68 -6.43 4.61
C ASN A 2 6.19 -6.68 4.32
N PHE A 3 5.75 -6.30 3.13
CA PHE A 3 4.42 -6.67 2.64
C PHE A 3 4.43 -8.12 2.13
N SER A 4 3.37 -8.86 2.43
CA SER A 4 3.20 -10.26 2.00
C SER A 4 3.10 -10.38 0.48
N ASN A 5 3.37 -11.57 -0.07
CA ASN A 5 3.23 -11.88 -1.50
C ASN A 5 4.02 -10.95 -2.45
N GLU A 6 5.16 -10.43 -1.99
CA GLU A 6 6.02 -9.47 -2.72
C GLU A 6 5.26 -8.20 -3.14
N LEU A 7 4.15 -7.88 -2.45
CA LEU A 7 3.27 -6.78 -2.82
C LEU A 7 3.98 -5.42 -2.75
N GLY A 8 4.98 -5.30 -1.88
CA GLY A 8 5.82 -4.11 -1.74
C GLY A 8 6.56 -3.73 -3.01
N ASP A 9 6.86 -4.71 -3.88
CA ASP A 9 7.59 -4.55 -5.14
C ASP A 9 6.67 -4.42 -6.36
N ARG A 10 5.35 -4.37 -6.14
CA ARG A 10 4.38 -4.15 -7.22
C ARG A 10 4.04 -2.67 -7.37
N ALA A 11 3.69 -2.29 -8.60
CA ALA A 11 3.21 -0.95 -8.90
C ALA A 11 1.93 -0.67 -8.12
N ILE A 12 1.84 0.50 -7.51
CA ILE A 12 0.74 0.87 -6.63
C ILE A 12 -0.62 0.84 -7.34
N GLN A 13 -0.66 1.17 -8.63
CA GLN A 13 -1.91 1.09 -9.40
C GLN A 13 -2.39 -0.35 -9.57
N ASP A 14 -1.48 -1.28 -9.88
CA ASP A 14 -1.81 -2.71 -9.99
C ASP A 14 -2.30 -3.27 -8.65
N VAL A 15 -1.65 -2.87 -7.55
CA VAL A 15 -2.07 -3.23 -6.19
C VAL A 15 -3.49 -2.73 -5.90
N MET A 16 -3.80 -1.45 -6.17
CA MET A 16 -5.13 -0.90 -5.91
C MET A 16 -6.21 -1.46 -6.83
N GLN A 17 -5.86 -1.85 -8.07
CA GLN A 17 -6.79 -2.51 -8.99
C GLN A 17 -7.10 -3.95 -8.57
N THR A 18 -6.07 -4.70 -8.15
CA THR A 18 -6.23 -6.08 -7.70
C THR A 18 -6.90 -6.12 -6.32
N TYR A 19 -6.55 -5.17 -5.46
CA TYR A 19 -6.99 -5.07 -4.07
C TYR A 19 -7.54 -3.67 -3.77
N PRO A 20 -8.79 -3.36 -4.16
CA PRO A 20 -9.41 -2.06 -3.89
C PRO A 20 -9.38 -1.68 -2.40
N GLY A 21 -9.50 -2.67 -1.50
CA GLY A 21 -9.42 -2.45 -0.05
C GLY A 21 -8.05 -1.95 0.44
N ILE A 22 -6.96 -2.28 -0.26
CA ILE A 22 -5.63 -1.71 0.03
C ILE A 22 -5.61 -0.22 -0.33
N GLY A 23 -6.28 0.17 -1.42
CA GLY A 23 -6.47 1.59 -1.75
C GLY A 23 -7.22 2.34 -0.65
N GLU A 24 -8.24 1.73 -0.05
CA GLU A 24 -8.97 2.31 1.09
C GLU A 24 -8.12 2.41 2.35
N ILE A 25 -7.22 1.44 2.61
CA ILE A 25 -6.24 1.51 3.71
C ILE A 25 -5.34 2.73 3.51
N LEU A 26 -4.71 2.84 2.34
CA LEU A 26 -3.76 3.92 2.04
C LEU A 26 -4.42 5.30 2.09
N ALA A 27 -5.67 5.43 1.62
CA ALA A 27 -6.40 6.69 1.65
C ALA A 27 -6.62 7.23 3.07
N ARG A 28 -6.69 6.38 4.10
CA ARG A 28 -6.81 6.81 5.52
C ARG A 28 -5.56 7.50 6.04
N TYR A 29 -4.42 7.26 5.40
CA TYR A 29 -3.13 7.85 5.73
C TYR A 29 -2.75 8.97 4.75
N ASP A 30 -3.74 9.55 4.05
CA ASP A 30 -3.55 10.55 2.99
C ASP A 30 -2.61 10.09 1.85
N ILE A 31 -2.44 8.77 1.68
CA ILE A 31 -1.73 8.20 0.54
C ILE A 31 -2.74 7.98 -0.59
N GLY A 32 -2.77 8.95 -1.52
CA GLY A 32 -3.58 8.90 -2.73
C GLY A 32 -2.71 8.90 -3.98
N CYS A 33 -2.36 7.72 -4.51
CA CYS A 33 -1.68 7.63 -5.82
C CYS A 33 -2.63 7.73 -7.03
N THR A 34 -3.91 8.06 -6.80
CA THR A 34 -4.94 8.19 -7.85
C THR A 34 -4.66 9.33 -8.84
N THR A 35 -3.88 10.33 -8.43
CA THR A 35 -3.44 11.45 -9.28
C THR A 35 -2.06 11.23 -9.89
N CYS A 36 -1.37 10.14 -9.53
CA CYS A 36 -0.07 9.80 -10.09
C CYS A 36 -0.26 9.33 -11.54
N LYS A 37 0.01 10.23 -12.50
CA LYS A 37 -0.17 9.97 -13.94
C LYS A 37 0.67 8.81 -14.50
N VAL A 38 1.70 8.39 -13.76
CA VAL A 38 2.60 7.31 -14.18
C VAL A 38 2.25 6.00 -13.48
N GLY A 39 1.84 6.03 -12.21
CA GLY A 39 1.33 4.84 -11.50
C GLY A 39 2.34 3.73 -11.20
N ILE A 40 3.59 3.85 -11.65
CA ILE A 40 4.64 2.82 -11.56
C ILE A 40 5.37 2.77 -10.21
N CYS A 41 5.09 3.70 -9.30
CA CYS A 41 5.74 3.71 -7.99
C CYS A 41 5.42 2.41 -7.25
N LEU A 42 6.43 1.82 -6.62
CA LEU A 42 6.24 0.60 -5.85
C LEU A 42 5.47 0.91 -4.56
N LEU A 43 4.62 -0.01 -4.09
CA LEU A 43 3.86 0.17 -2.85
C LEU A 43 4.77 0.56 -1.66
N LYS A 44 5.90 -0.12 -1.49
CA LYS A 44 6.85 0.17 -0.40
C LYS A 44 7.44 1.57 -0.50
N ASP A 45 7.67 2.05 -1.71
CA ASP A 45 8.29 3.36 -1.94
C ASP A 45 7.26 4.46 -1.70
N VAL A 46 6.01 4.26 -2.14
CA VAL A 46 4.91 5.21 -1.90
C VAL A 46 4.71 5.42 -0.40
N VAL A 47 4.69 4.34 0.39
CA VAL A 47 4.50 4.43 1.85
C VAL A 47 5.70 5.10 2.53
N SER A 48 6.93 4.86 2.07
CA SER A 48 8.13 5.46 2.68
C SER A 48 8.43 6.90 2.26
N ILE A 49 8.04 7.33 1.05
CA ILE A 49 8.44 8.64 0.51
C ILE A 49 7.50 9.77 0.98
N HIS A 50 6.30 9.46 1.44
CA HIS A 50 5.30 10.47 1.87
C HIS A 50 5.60 11.12 3.22
N GLY A 51 6.76 10.86 3.83
CA GLY A 51 7.16 11.48 5.08
C GLY A 51 6.26 11.11 6.26
N LEU A 52 5.61 9.94 6.17
CA LEU A 52 4.85 9.37 7.27
C LEU A 52 5.75 9.11 8.47
N SER A 53 5.13 9.13 9.66
CA SER A 53 5.81 8.67 10.86
C SER A 53 6.16 7.18 10.73
N LYS A 54 7.22 6.72 11.41
CA LYS A 54 7.56 5.29 11.44
C LYS A 54 6.46 4.42 12.03
N GLU A 55 5.63 5.00 12.90
CA GLU A 55 4.47 4.33 13.47
C GLU A 55 3.38 4.13 12.42
N ASP A 56 3.12 5.12 11.56
CA ASP A 56 2.11 5.01 10.51
C ASP A 56 2.56 4.10 9.37
N GLU A 57 3.84 4.13 8.99
CA GLU A 57 4.41 3.13 8.07
C GLU A 57 4.19 1.69 8.57
N ALA A 58 4.42 1.45 9.86
CA ALA A 58 4.23 0.13 10.48
C ALA A 58 2.76 -0.29 10.57
N LYS A 59 1.84 0.65 10.85
CA LYS A 59 0.40 0.37 10.84
C LYS A 59 -0.09 0.02 9.44
N ILE A 60 0.36 0.75 8.41
CA ILE A 60 0.01 0.43 7.02
C ILE A 60 0.49 -0.98 6.66
N GLU A 61 1.75 -1.32 7.00
CA GLU A 61 2.29 -2.67 6.77
C GLU A 61 1.42 -3.75 7.44
N LEU A 62 1.05 -3.55 8.70
CA LEU A 62 0.22 -4.48 9.45
C LEU A 62 -1.18 -4.61 8.82
N GLU A 63 -1.89 -3.51 8.61
CA GLU A 63 -3.25 -3.51 8.08
C GLU A 63 -3.33 -4.13 6.68
N VAL A 64 -2.33 -3.86 5.82
CA VAL A 64 -2.26 -4.47 4.49
C VAL A 64 -2.03 -5.99 4.59
N ASN A 65 -1.12 -6.43 5.45
CA ASN A 65 -0.87 -7.86 5.65
C ASN A 65 -2.08 -8.57 6.24
N GLU A 66 -2.78 -7.97 7.22
CA GLU A 66 -4.01 -8.50 7.79
C GLU A 66 -5.14 -8.56 6.76
N PHE A 67 -5.27 -7.54 5.91
CA PHE A 67 -6.23 -7.53 4.81
C PHE A 67 -6.01 -8.71 3.86
N LEU A 68 -4.75 -8.99 3.48
CA LEU A 68 -4.41 -10.13 2.63
C LEU A 68 -4.70 -11.48 3.33
N ALA A 69 -4.33 -11.60 4.61
CA ALA A 69 -4.54 -12.82 5.39
C ALA A 69 -6.03 -13.16 5.58
N THR A 70 -6.89 -12.14 5.73
CA THR A 70 -8.33 -12.32 5.93
C THR A 70 -9.10 -12.56 4.63
N LYS A 71 -8.59 -12.06 3.49
CA LYS A 71 -9.22 -12.25 2.17
C LYS A 71 -8.88 -13.57 1.49
N GLY A 72 -7.90 -14.33 2.00
CA GLY A 72 -7.62 -15.70 1.57
C GLY A 72 -7.34 -15.81 0.08
N GLU A 73 -6.14 -15.39 -0.32
CA GLU A 73 -5.55 -15.76 -1.62
C GLU A 73 -4.36 -16.69 -1.43
#